data_AF-A0A8D2DJ43-F1
#
_entry.id   AF-A0A8D2DJ43-F1
#
_cell.length_a   1.000
_cell.length_b   1.000
_cell.length_c   1.000
_cell.angle_alpha   90.00
_cell.angle_beta   90.00
_cell.angle_gamma   90.00
#
_symmetry.space_group_name_H-M   'P 1'
#
loop_
_entity.id
_entity.type
_entity.pdbx_description
1 polymer ?
#
loop_
_entity_poly.entity_id
_entity_poly.type
_entity_poly.pdbx_seq_one_letter_code
_entity_poly.pdbx_strand_id
1 'polypeptide(L)' 'MEICVYNYNMELLMKKGYQDHTQMGSTGLVNVLHYSNLLALLGNCSSPKFSEISVLI' A
#
# COMPACT_ATOMS: atom_id res chain seq x y z
N MET A 1 13.57 -5.99 4.19
CA MET A 1 13.06 -5.84 2.82
C MET A 1 12.14 -4.65 2.83
N GLU A 2 12.50 -3.60 2.11
CA GLU A 2 11.66 -2.42 1.94
C GLU A 2 10.73 -2.68 0.75
N ILE A 3 9.42 -2.59 0.97
CA ILE A 3 8.41 -2.91 -0.03
C ILE A 3 7.76 -1.60 -0.47
N CYS A 4 7.74 -1.37 -1.78
CA CYS A 4 7.01 -0.28 -2.41
C CYS A 4 5.69 -0.82 -3.00
N VAL A 5 4.63 -0.01 -2.94
CA VAL A 5 3.30 -0.39 -3.44
C VAL A 5 3.01 0.35 -4.74
N TYR A 6 2.67 -0.41 -5.77
CA TYR A 6 2.21 0.11 -7.05
C TYR A 6 0.75 -0.24 -7.27
N ASN A 7 -0.07 0.76 -7.55
CA ASN A 7 -1.46 0.55 -7.94
C ASN A 7 -1.60 0.81 -9.44
N TYR A 8 -2.10 -0.20 -10.16
CA TYR A 8 -2.33 -0.15 -11.60
C TYR A 8 -3.82 -0.36 -11.90
N ASN A 9 -4.35 0.44 -12.82
CA ASN A 9 -5.58 0.13 -13.51
C ASN A 9 -5.27 -0.88 -14.62
N MET A 10 -5.78 -2.10 -14.50
CA MET A 10 -5.56 -3.15 -15.49
C MET A 10 -6.44 -2.99 -16.73
N GLU A 11 -7.61 -2.35 -16.64
CA GLU A 11 -8.47 -2.09 -17.79
C GLU A 11 -7.89 -1.02 -18.72
N LEU A 12 -7.29 0.02 -18.13
CA LEU A 12 -6.66 1.11 -18.88
C LEU A 12 -5.15 0.93 -19.08
N LEU A 13 -4.56 -0.12 -18.50
CA LEU A 13 -3.11 -0.35 -18.45
C LEU A 13 -2.32 0.88 -17.95
N MET A 14 -2.88 1.61 -16.97
CA MET A 14 -2.31 2.86 -16.46
C MET A 14 -1.95 2.77 -14.98
N LYS A 15 -0.87 3.45 -14.58
CA LYS A 15 -0.49 3.60 -13.17
C LYS A 15 -1.44 4.57 -12.47
N LYS A 16 -2.16 4.10 -11.44
CA LYS A 16 -3.04 4.91 -10.61
C LYS A 16 -2.29 5.60 -9.47
N GLY A 17 -1.29 4.94 -8.91
CA GLY A 17 -0.58 5.45 -7.74
C GLY A 17 0.71 4.72 -7.43
N TYR A 18 1.52 5.35 -6.59
CA TYR A 18 2.76 4.81 -6.06
C TYR A 18 2.96 5.28 -4.64
N GLN A 19 3.35 4.35 -3.79
CA GLN A 19 3.77 4.68 -2.45
C GLN A 19 5.05 3.93 -2.12
N ASP A 20 5.97 4.70 -1.56
CA ASP A 20 7.32 4.28 -1.30
C ASP A 20 7.54 3.89 0.16
N HIS A 21 8.59 3.12 0.41
CA HIS A 21 9.06 2.76 1.75
C HIS A 21 9.34 3.99 2.64
N THR A 22 9.68 5.14 2.05
CA THR A 22 9.81 6.42 2.76
C THR A 22 8.50 6.92 3.38
N GLN A 23 7.36 6.63 2.76
CA GLN A 23 6.04 7.04 3.24
C GLN A 23 5.37 5.97 4.09
N MET A 24 5.61 4.69 3.78
CA MET A 24 4.93 3.55 4.40
C MET A 24 5.75 2.85 5.49
N GLY A 25 7.08 2.88 5.41
CA GLY A 25 7.92 2.00 6.22
C GLY A 25 7.76 0.53 5.81
N SER A 26 7.94 -0.39 6.75
CA SER A 26 7.83 -1.82 6.45
C SER A 26 6.37 -2.27 6.32
N THR A 27 6.00 -2.81 5.17
CA THR A 27 4.64 -3.30 4.88
C THR A 27 4.66 -4.82 4.74
N GLY A 28 3.72 -5.51 5.40
CA GLY A 28 3.59 -6.97 5.36
C GLY A 28 2.52 -7.47 4.39
N LEU A 29 1.36 -6.81 4.36
CA LEU A 29 0.23 -7.14 3.48
C LEU A 29 -0.34 -5.88 2.83
N VAL A 30 -0.75 -6.02 1.57
CA VAL A 30 -1.41 -4.98 0.79
C VAL A 30 -2.60 -5.63 0.10
N ASN A 31 -3.80 -5.08 0.30
CA ASN A 31 -5.02 -5.54 -0.35
C ASN A 31 -5.73 -4.38 -1.06
N VAL A 32 -6.14 -4.60 -2.30
CA VAL A 32 -6.89 -3.61 -3.09
C VAL A 32 -8.37 -3.93 -2.97
N LEU A 33 -9.21 -2.94 -2.60
CA LEU A 33 -10.65 -3.13 -2.57
C LEU A 33 -11.24 -2.98 -3.99
N HIS A 34 -11.18 -4.04 -4.79
CA HIS A 34 -11.77 -4.14 -6.14
C HIS A 34 -11.51 -2.90 -7.03
N TYR A 35 -12.36 -2.58 -8.01
CA TYR A 35 -12.25 -1.43 -8.93
C TYR A 35 -12.08 -0.03 -8.28
N SER A 36 -12.06 0.08 -6.95
CA SER A 36 -11.83 1.34 -6.25
C SER A 36 -10.35 1.73 -6.22
N ASN A 37 -10.07 2.93 -5.71
CA ASN A 37 -8.71 3.38 -5.44
C ASN A 37 -8.30 3.12 -3.98
N LEU A 38 -9.09 2.33 -3.24
CA LEU A 38 -8.89 2.06 -1.82
C LEU A 38 -7.88 0.92 -1.62
N LEU A 39 -6.88 1.16 -0.76
CA LEU A 39 -5.80 0.23 -0.45
C LEU A 39 -5.73 -0.04 1.05
N ALA A 40 -6.00 -1.28 1.46
CA ALA A 40 -5.76 -1.71 2.83
C ALA A 40 -4.30 -2.15 2.97
N LEU A 41 -3.59 -1.56 3.93
CA LEU A 41 -2.18 -1.83 4.21
C LEU A 41 -2.06 -2.38 5.62
N LEU A 42 -1.28 -3.44 5.80
CA LEU A 42 -0.88 -3.93 7.11
C LEU A 42 0.63 -3.76 7.25
N GLY A 43 1.04 -3.03 8.29
CA GLY A 43 2.43 -2.84 8.63
C GLY A 43 3.08 -4.14 9.07
N ASN A 44 4.37 -4.30 8.79
CA ASN A 44 5.17 -5.35 9.40
C ASN A 44 5.84 -4.79 10.67
N CYS A 45 5.93 -5.60 11.72
CA CYS A 45 6.45 -5.26 13.06
C CYS A 45 7.82 -4.56 13.07
N SER A 46 8.59 -4.60 11.98
CA SER A 46 9.95 -4.07 11.95
C SER A 46 10.05 -2.54 11.94
N SER A 47 9.03 -1.80 11.48
CA SER A 47 8.98 -0.31 11.52
C SER A 47 7.87 0.24 10.60
N PRO A 48 6.59 0.06 10.93
CA PRO A 48 5.55 0.74 10.15
C PRO A 48 5.63 2.24 10.48
N LYS A 49 5.57 3.10 9.46
CA LYS A 49 5.48 4.57 9.65
C LYS A 49 4.06 5.03 9.97
N PHE A 50 3.17 4.08 10.15
CA PHE A 50 1.76 4.23 10.42
C PHE A 50 1.40 3.24 11.54
N SER A 51 0.33 3.51 12.29
CA SER A 51 -0.06 2.68 13.45
C SER A 51 -0.26 1.21 13.03
N GLU A 52 0.02 0.25 13.93
CA GLU A 52 -0.24 -1.18 13.68
C GLU A 52 -1.69 -1.48 13.25
N ILE A 53 -2.61 -0.55 13.58
CA ILE A 53 -4.05 -0.58 13.25
C ILE A 53 -4.42 0.64 12.37
N SER A 54 -3.56 1.04 11.44
CA SER A 54 -3.89 2.13 10.51
C SER A 54 -4.36 1.57 9.18
N VAL A 55 -5.62 1.84 8.86
CA VAL A 55 -6.15 1.70 7.51
C VAL A 55 -5.89 3.02 6.79
N LEU A 56 -5.05 3.01 5.76
CA LEU A 56 -4.99 4.12 4.82
C LEU A 56 -6.26 4.07 3.96
N ILE A 57 -7.12 5.07 4.07
CA ILE A 57 -8.30 5.26 3.20
C ILE A 57 -7.92 6.23 2.09
#